data_AF-A0A957HME9-F1
#
_entry.id   AF-A0A957HME9-F1
#
_cell.length_a   1.000
_cell.length_b   1.000
_cell.length_c   1.000
_cell.angle_alpha   90.00
_cell.angle_beta   90.00
_cell.angle_gamma   90.00
#
_symmetry.space_group_name_H-M   'P 1'
#
loop_
_entity.id
_entity.type
_entity.pdbx_description
1 polymer ?
#
loop_
_entity_poly.entity_id
_entity_poly.type
_entity_poly.pdbx_seq_one_letter_code
_entity_poly.pdbx_strand_id
1 'polypeptide(L)'
;MEQIYLFTLRNDVWIYIACAFGLFWYGSEFLRAQRRLRRAVFGLERETGSRIRNNALLFITIFTAVAGFVFYVNTRIIPTLPAELLQPATATPDIFKTPLASPT
;
A
#
# COMPACT_ATOMS: atom_id res chain seq x y z
N MET A 1 9.61 0.48 -16.53
CA MET A 1 10.01 0.76 -15.13
C MET A 1 9.39 2.07 -14.64
N GLU A 2 9.50 3.17 -15.38
CA GLU A 2 8.93 4.48 -15.01
C GLU A 2 7.42 4.45 -14.68
N GLN A 3 6.63 3.69 -15.44
CA GLN A 3 5.18 3.55 -15.18
C GLN A 3 4.85 2.99 -13.78
N ILE A 4 5.69 2.10 -13.24
CA ILE A 4 5.46 1.51 -11.90
C ILE A 4 5.69 2.57 -10.82
N TYR A 5 6.69 3.44 -11.00
CA TYR A 5 6.97 4.55 -10.09
C TYR A 5 5.88 5.61 -10.14
N LEU A 6 5.38 5.95 -11.34
CA LEU A 6 4.26 6.88 -11.51
C LEU A 6 2.95 6.33 -10.91
N PHE A 7 2.68 5.03 -11.09
CA PHE A 7 1.53 4.37 -10.46
C PHE A 7 1.63 4.42 -8.94
N THR A 8 2.83 4.19 -8.40
CA THR A 8 3.09 4.23 -6.95
C THR A 8 2.91 5.64 -6.42
N LEU A 9 3.43 6.68 -7.11
CA LEU A 9 3.24 8.08 -6.72
C LEU A 9 1.76 8.49 -6.70
N ARG A 10 0.97 8.02 -7.68
CA ARG A 10 -0.45 8.38 -7.78
C ARG A 10 -1.31 7.71 -6.70
N ASN A 11 -0.94 6.49 -6.28
CA ASN A 11 -1.74 5.63 -5.42
C ASN A 11 -1.12 5.38 -4.04
N ASP A 12 -0.05 6.09 -3.67
CA ASP A 12 0.70 5.88 -2.44
C ASP A 12 -0.22 5.90 -1.21
N VAL A 13 -1.11 6.88 -1.10
CA VAL A 13 -2.08 7.01 -0.01
C VAL A 13 -2.97 5.77 0.09
N TRP A 14 -3.50 5.28 -1.03
CA TRP A 14 -4.36 4.09 -1.05
C TRP A 14 -3.61 2.83 -0.65
N ILE A 15 -2.35 2.69 -1.11
CA ILE A 15 -1.50 1.55 -0.75
C ILE A 15 -1.22 1.58 0.77
N TYR A 16 -0.94 2.75 1.34
CA TYR A 16 -0.74 2.88 2.79
C TYR A 16 -2.00 2.57 3.59
N ILE A 17 -3.18 3.01 3.15
CA ILE A 17 -4.45 2.69 3.81
C ILE A 17 -4.68 1.17 3.82
N ALA A 18 -4.48 0.51 2.67
CA ALA A 18 -4.61 -0.94 2.58
C ALA A 18 -3.61 -1.67 3.49
N CYS A 19 -2.35 -1.23 3.53
CA CYS A 19 -1.33 -1.79 4.41
C CYS A 19 -1.66 -1.56 5.89
N ALA A 20 -2.13 -0.36 6.27
CA ALA A 20 -2.50 -0.05 7.64
C ALA A 20 -3.66 -0.94 8.11
N PHE A 21 -4.69 -1.11 7.28
CA PHE A 21 -5.81 -1.98 7.59
C PHE A 21 -5.38 -3.46 7.69
N GLY A 22 -4.56 -3.93 6.75
CA GLY A 22 -3.98 -5.27 6.79
C GLY A 22 -3.15 -5.52 8.05
N LEU A 23 -2.23 -4.60 8.39
CA LEU A 23 -1.41 -4.69 9.60
C LEU A 23 -2.25 -4.66 10.88
N PHE A 24 -3.28 -3.82 10.92
CA PHE A 24 -4.19 -3.78 12.07
C PHE A 24 -4.95 -5.10 12.23
N TRP A 25 -5.51 -5.64 11.14
CA TRP A 25 -6.23 -6.89 11.16
C TRP A 25 -5.34 -8.06 11.57
N TYR A 26 -4.24 -8.28 10.86
CA TYR A 26 -3.34 -9.40 11.12
C TYR A 26 -2.55 -9.24 12.42
N GLY A 27 -2.27 -8.00 12.85
CA GLY A 27 -1.73 -7.71 14.17
C GLY A 27 -2.68 -8.15 15.29
N SER A 28 -3.98 -7.89 15.12
CA SER A 28 -4.99 -8.34 16.08
C SER A 28 -5.12 -9.88 16.13
N GLU A 29 -5.09 -10.54 14.96
CA GLU A 29 -5.04 -12.00 14.82
C GLU A 29 -3.81 -12.59 15.50
N PHE A 30 -2.64 -12.00 15.29
CA PHE A 30 -1.38 -12.43 15.90
C PHE A 30 -1.45 -12.35 17.42
N LEU A 31 -1.93 -11.23 17.99
CA LEU A 31 -2.10 -11.08 19.43
C LEU A 31 -3.09 -12.11 20.01
N ARG A 32 -4.19 -12.39 19.30
CA ARG A 32 -5.17 -13.43 19.70
C ARG A 32 -4.54 -14.82 19.67
N ALA A 33 -3.84 -15.18 18.60
CA ALA A 33 -3.15 -16.46 18.46
C ALA A 33 -2.07 -16.65 19.53
N GLN A 34 -1.29 -15.60 19.82
CA GLN A 34 -0.27 -15.61 20.85
C GLN A 34 -0.87 -15.84 22.25
N ARG A 35 -2.02 -15.22 22.56
CA ARG A 35 -2.75 -15.46 23.82
C ARG A 35 -3.27 -16.90 23.93
N ARG A 36 -3.79 -17.47 22.84
CA ARG A 36 -4.24 -18.86 22.78
C ARG A 36 -3.08 -19.83 23.01
N LEU A 37 -1.94 -19.62 22.34
CA LEU A 37 -0.73 -20.42 22.50
C LEU A 37 -0.17 -20.45 23.92
N ARG A 38 -0.31 -19.34 24.67
CA ARG A 38 0.12 -19.26 26.08
C ARG A 38 -0.78 -20.08 27.03
N ARG A 39 -2.03 -20.33 26.65
CA ARG A 39 -3.02 -21.05 27.47
C ARG A 39 -3.24 -22.50 27.05
N ALA A 40 -2.78 -22.88 25.85
CA ALA A 40 -2.92 -24.22 25.32
C ALA A 40 -2.16 -25.24 26.17
N VAL A 41 -2.89 -26.20 26.72
CA VAL A 41 -2.34 -27.32 27.50
C VAL A 41 -2.12 -28.55 26.61
N PHE A 42 -2.91 -28.69 25.54
CA PHE A 42 -2.84 -29.81 24.60
C PHE A 42 -2.01 -29.48 23.34
N GLY A 43 -1.32 -30.50 22.81
CA GLY A 43 -0.46 -30.37 21.62
C GLY A 43 -1.22 -29.93 20.36
N LEU A 44 -2.41 -30.49 20.11
CA LEU A 44 -3.25 -30.16 18.95
C LEU A 44 -3.70 -28.69 18.93
N GLU A 45 -4.06 -28.14 20.10
CA GLU A 45 -4.41 -26.72 20.24
C GLU A 45 -3.21 -25.83 19.98
N ARG A 46 -2.02 -26.27 20.42
CA ARG A 46 -0.76 -25.56 20.21
C ARG A 46 -0.35 -25.54 18.74
N GLU A 47 -0.51 -26.64 18.02
CA GLU A 47 -0.22 -26.70 16.59
C GLU A 47 -1.16 -25.81 15.78
N THR A 48 -2.47 -25.89 16.06
CA THR A 48 -3.47 -25.03 15.41
C THR A 48 -3.20 -23.55 15.69
N GLY A 49 -2.91 -23.19 16.94
CA GLY A 49 -2.54 -21.82 17.32
C GLY A 49 -1.24 -21.34 16.66
N SER A 50 -0.27 -22.24 16.49
CA SER A 50 1.01 -21.93 15.83
C SER A 50 0.82 -21.68 14.34
N ARG A 51 -0.04 -22.47 13.67
CA ARG A 51 -0.38 -22.27 12.25
C ARG A 51 -1.05 -20.92 12.02
N ILE A 52 -2.02 -20.54 12.85
CA ILE A 52 -2.69 -19.22 12.77
C ILE A 52 -1.66 -18.10 13.00
N ARG A 53 -0.79 -18.24 14.01
CA ARG A 53 0.26 -17.27 14.30
C ARG A 53 1.22 -17.09 13.12
N ASN A 54 1.71 -18.20 12.54
CA ASN A 54 2.63 -18.15 11.40
C ASN A 54 1.98 -17.50 10.18
N ASN A 55 0.71 -17.78 9.92
CA ASN A 55 -0.01 -17.13 8.84
C ASN A 55 -0.13 -15.61 9.07
N ALA A 56 -0.52 -15.20 10.28
CA ALA A 56 -0.59 -13.79 10.64
C ALA A 56 0.77 -13.09 10.52
N LEU A 57 1.86 -13.73 10.96
CA LEU A 57 3.23 -13.21 10.81
C LEU A 57 3.64 -13.05 9.35
N LEU A 58 3.30 -14.01 8.49
CA LEU A 58 3.60 -13.94 7.07
C LEU A 58 2.93 -12.71 6.44
N PHE A 59 1.64 -12.50 6.70
CA PHE A 59 0.92 -11.33 6.17
C PHE A 59 1.44 -10.02 6.75
N ILE A 60 1.73 -9.94 8.06
CA ILE A 60 2.36 -8.77 8.67
C ILE A 60 3.69 -8.45 7.96
N THR A 61 4.50 -9.47 7.69
CA THR A 61 5.79 -9.32 7.00
C THR A 61 5.59 -8.79 5.58
N ILE A 62 4.63 -9.35 4.83
CA ILE A 62 4.32 -8.89 3.47
C ILE A 62 3.85 -7.43 3.48
N PHE A 63 2.87 -7.06 4.31
CA PHE A 63 2.38 -5.68 4.35
C PHE A 63 3.46 -4.70 4.78
N THR A 64 4.31 -5.08 5.73
CA THR A 64 5.45 -4.26 6.16
C THR A 64 6.45 -4.09 5.03
N ALA A 65 6.76 -5.16 4.29
CA ALA A 65 7.67 -5.11 3.14
C ALA A 65 7.11 -4.22 2.01
N VAL A 66 5.81 -4.32 1.72
CA VAL A 66 5.15 -3.47 0.71
C VAL A 66 5.17 -2.00 1.14
N ALA A 67 4.79 -1.69 2.38
CA ALA A 67 4.83 -0.32 2.89
C ALA A 67 6.27 0.24 2.87
N GLY A 68 7.25 -0.57 3.28
CA GLY A 68 8.66 -0.21 3.22
C GLY A 68 9.17 0.02 1.80
N PHE A 69 8.72 -0.77 0.84
CA PHE A 69 9.04 -0.58 -0.58
C PHE A 69 8.47 0.74 -1.11
N VAL A 70 7.21 1.05 -0.84
CA VAL A 70 6.60 2.34 -1.25
C VAL A 70 7.34 3.51 -0.62
N PHE A 71 7.67 3.40 0.67
CA PHE A 71 8.45 4.42 1.37
C PHE A 71 9.84 4.62 0.76
N TYR A 72 10.52 3.52 0.42
CA TYR A 72 11.83 3.55 -0.23
C TYR A 72 11.76 4.21 -1.62
N VAL A 73 10.79 3.82 -2.44
CA VAL A 73 10.57 4.41 -3.77
C VAL A 73 10.34 5.92 -3.65
N ASN A 74 9.45 6.33 -2.74
CA ASN A 74 9.11 7.75 -2.55
C ASN A 74 10.30 8.57 -2.04
N THR A 75 11.10 8.02 -1.12
CA THR A 75 12.20 8.77 -0.50
C THR A 75 13.47 8.77 -1.36
N ARG A 76 13.74 7.71 -2.12
CA ARG A 76 15.02 7.51 -2.82
C ARG A 76 14.94 7.59 -4.34
N ILE A 77 13.83 7.20 -4.94
CA ILE A 77 13.71 7.10 -6.41
C ILE A 77 13.00 8.32 -6.98
N ILE A 78 11.87 8.73 -6.39
CA ILE A 78 11.07 9.86 -6.89
C ILE A 78 11.88 11.17 -7.02
N PRO A 79 12.76 11.54 -6.06
CA PRO A 79 13.58 12.75 -6.18
C PRO A 79 14.60 12.72 -7.32
N THR A 80 14.89 11.54 -7.88
CA THR A 80 15.86 11.36 -8.98
C THR A 80 15.22 11.36 -10.36
N LEU A 81 13.88 11.38 -10.43
CA LEU A 81 13.14 11.40 -11.69
C LEU A 81 13.09 12.83 -12.27
N PRO A 82 13.21 12.99 -13.60
CA PRO A 82 13.13 14.31 -14.24
C PRO A 82 11.76 14.96 -13.99
N ALA A 83 11.76 16.26 -13.70
CA ALA A 83 10.59 17.02 -13.28
C ALA A 83 9.43 17.00 -14.30
N GLU A 84 9.74 16.76 -15.58
CA GLU A 84 8.76 16.62 -16.67
C GLU A 84 7.81 15.42 -16.47
N LEU A 85 8.28 14.32 -15.87
CA LEU A 85 7.46 13.14 -15.58
C LEU A 85 6.60 13.29 -14.31
N LEU A 86 6.93 14.27 -13.47
CA LEU A 86 6.20 14.57 -12.22
C LEU A 86 5.04 15.55 -12.46
N GLN A 87 4.96 16.17 -13.64
CA GLN A 87 3.87 17.08 -13.95
C GLN A 87 2.56 16.30 -14.11
N PRO A 88 1.46 16.78 -13.50
CA PRO A 88 0.15 16.22 -13.77
C PRO A 88 -0.14 16.33 -15.27
N ALA A 89 -0.74 15.28 -15.85
CA ALA A 89 -1.08 15.27 -17.28
C ALA A 89 -1.83 16.55 -17.64
N THR A 90 -1.26 17.33 -18.57
CA THR A 90 -1.85 18.57 -19.08
C THR A 90 -3.28 18.28 -19.51
N ALA A 91 -4.24 19.02 -18.94
CA ALA A 91 -5.64 18.87 -19.31
C ALA A 91 -5.78 19.03 -20.83
N THR A 92 -6.38 18.04 -21.49
CA THR A 92 -6.66 18.12 -22.92
C THR A 92 -7.46 19.40 -23.17
N PRO A 93 -6.97 20.32 -24.03
CA PRO A 93 -7.68 21.56 -24.29
C PRO A 93 -9.08 21.24 -24.82
N ASP A 94 -10.08 21.81 -24.16
CA ASP A 94 -11.49 21.65 -24.53
C ASP A 94 -11.79 22.45 -25.80
N ILE A 95 -11.78 21.76 -26.94
CA ILE A 95 -12.07 22.32 -28.27
C ILE A 95 -13.45 23.00 -28.36
N PHE A 96 -14.38 22.72 -27.43
CA PHE A 96 -15.69 23.35 -27.38
C PHE A 96 -15.74 24.65 -26.58
N LYS A 97 -14.65 25.02 -25.89
CA LYS A 97 -14.52 26.31 -25.17
C LYS A 97 -13.81 27.39 -25.97
N THR A 98 -13.53 27.16 -27.25
CA THR A 98 -13.01 28.19 -28.13
C THR A 98 -14.04 29.31 -28.24
N PRO A 99 -13.77 30.54 -27.74
CA PRO A 99 -14.73 31.62 -27.85
C PRO A 99 -14.94 31.94 -29.33
N LEU A 100 -16.14 31.64 -29.85
CA LEU A 100 -16.51 32.12 -31.18
C LEU A 100 -16.60 33.64 -31.11
N ALA A 101 -15.95 34.32 -32.07
CA ALA A 101 -16.01 35.77 -32.17
C ALA A 101 -17.47 36.23 -32.20
N SER A 102 -17.82 37.19 -31.35
CA SER A 102 -19.17 37.75 -31.32
C SER A 102 -19.50 38.40 -32.66
N PRO A 103 -20.66 38.11 -33.26
CA PRO A 103 -21.07 38.76 -34.51
C PRO A 103 -21.27 40.25 -34.26
N THR A 104 -20.59 41.08 -35.06
CA THR A 104 -20.73 42.54 -35.13
C THR A 104 -22.05 42.96 -35.74
#